data_AF-A0AA50HWL3-F1
#
_entry.id   AF-A0AA50HWL3-F1
#
_cell.length_a   1.000
_cell.length_b   1.000
_cell.length_c   1.000
_cell.angle_alpha   90.00
_cell.angle_beta   90.00
_cell.angle_gamma   90.00
#
_symmetry.space_group_name_H-M   'P 1'
#
loop_
_entity.id
_entity.type
_entity.pdbx_description
1 polymer ?
#
loop_
_entity_poly.entity_id
_entity_poly.type
_entity_poly.pdbx_seq_one_letter_code
_entity_poly.pdbx_strand_id
1 'polypeptide(L)'
;MYKAIADAIDSQDLATAEQLLAAMEGESWENPMTAYYQARLAEAQGNLDEAEQKFRQLLTTSHSPQLVAKIRAGLGRIQAHRQAEYQAAIEDAKADPEPSRWAFLCWNRFLQRKSKPRQYSLAKLWP
;
A
#
# COMPACT_ATOMS: atom_id res chain seq x y z
N MET A 1 16.58 -16.97 -15.02
CA MET A 1 15.87 -17.21 -13.76
C MET A 1 14.75 -16.22 -13.50
N TYR A 2 15.01 -14.90 -13.45
CA TYR A 2 13.95 -13.89 -13.20
C TYR A 2 12.74 -13.94 -14.14
N LYS A 3 12.95 -14.34 -15.41
CA LYS A 3 11.85 -14.58 -16.35
C LYS A 3 10.91 -15.70 -15.88
N ALA A 4 11.44 -16.82 -15.38
CA ALA A 4 10.63 -17.92 -14.87
C ALA A 4 9.82 -17.51 -13.62
N ILE A 5 10.39 -16.66 -12.77
CA ILE A 5 9.66 -16.09 -11.62
C ILE A 5 8.53 -15.19 -12.11
N ALA A 6 8.78 -14.34 -13.11
CA ALA A 6 7.74 -13.50 -13.70
C ALA A 6 6.61 -14.34 -14.31
N ASP A 7 6.96 -15.34 -15.12
CA ASP A 7 6.01 -16.24 -15.78
C ASP A 7 5.17 -17.03 -14.74
N ALA A 8 5.79 -17.49 -13.64
CA ALA A 8 5.09 -18.16 -12.55
C ALA A 8 4.10 -17.23 -11.82
N ILE A 9 4.51 -16.00 -11.50
CA ILE A 9 3.62 -15.01 -10.88
C ILE A 9 2.46 -14.65 -11.81
N ASP A 10 2.75 -14.44 -13.10
CA ASP A 10 1.74 -14.09 -14.10
C ASP A 10 0.76 -15.25 -14.35
N SER A 11 1.22 -16.49 -14.19
CA SER A 11 0.40 -17.71 -14.25
C SER A 11 -0.30 -18.05 -12.92
N GLN A 12 -0.17 -17.20 -11.89
CA GLN A 12 -0.67 -17.44 -10.52
C GLN A 12 -0.10 -18.69 -9.84
N ASP A 13 1.02 -19.23 -10.33
CA ASP A 13 1.76 -20.31 -9.69
C ASP A 13 2.71 -19.74 -8.63
N LEU A 14 2.12 -19.32 -7.51
CA LEU A 14 2.83 -18.66 -6.41
C LEU A 14 3.78 -19.60 -5.70
N ALA A 15 3.46 -20.90 -5.65
CA ALA A 15 4.30 -21.92 -5.03
C ALA A 15 5.61 -22.10 -5.82
N THR A 16 5.53 -22.18 -7.15
CA THR A 16 6.73 -22.25 -7.99
C THR A 16 7.53 -20.94 -7.91
N ALA A 17 6.86 -19.79 -7.89
CA ALA A 17 7.53 -18.49 -7.76
C ALA A 17 8.30 -18.37 -6.43
N GLU A 18 7.72 -18.85 -5.32
CA GLU A 18 8.34 -18.87 -4.00
C GLU A 18 9.54 -19.80 -3.95
N GLN A 19 9.43 -21.01 -4.50
CA GLN A 19 10.55 -21.96 -4.59
C GLN A 19 11.72 -21.40 -5.40
N LEU A 20 11.42 -20.76 -6.54
CA LEU A 20 12.44 -20.12 -7.37
C LEU A 20 13.12 -18.95 -6.67
N LEU A 21 12.38 -18.19 -5.84
CA LEU A 21 12.94 -17.11 -5.03
C LEU A 21 13.78 -17.64 -3.85
N ALA A 22 13.31 -18.66 -3.15
CA ALA A 22 14.04 -19.30 -2.04
C ALA A 22 15.37 -19.90 -2.49
N ALA A 23 15.41 -20.48 -3.70
CA ALA A 23 16.66 -20.95 -4.32
C ALA A 23 17.69 -19.83 -4.54
N MET A 24 17.27 -18.57 -4.58
CA MET A 24 18.15 -17.40 -4.78
C MET A 24 18.62 -16.77 -3.47
N GLU A 25 17.96 -17.06 -2.35
CA GLU A 25 18.32 -16.48 -1.03
C GLU A 25 19.71 -16.91 -0.56
N GLY A 26 20.20 -18.08 -1.00
CA GLY A 26 21.53 -18.58 -0.67
C GLY A 26 22.69 -17.91 -1.41
N GLU A 27 22.43 -17.23 -2.54
CA GLU A 27 23.51 -16.70 -3.40
C GLU A 27 23.64 -15.17 -3.38
N SER A 28 22.57 -14.41 -3.07
CA SER A 28 22.65 -12.95 -2.99
C SER A 28 21.38 -12.34 -2.40
N TRP A 29 21.29 -12.29 -1.07
CA TRP A 29 20.25 -11.56 -0.33
C TRP A 29 20.26 -10.04 -0.62
N GLU A 30 21.35 -9.52 -1.18
CA GLU A 30 21.54 -8.09 -1.50
C GLU A 30 21.12 -7.71 -2.93
N ASN A 31 20.65 -8.63 -3.77
CA ASN A 31 20.30 -8.27 -5.14
C ASN A 31 18.96 -7.51 -5.20
N PRO A 32 18.94 -6.24 -5.65
CA PRO A 32 17.72 -5.44 -5.73
C PRO A 32 16.64 -6.05 -6.64
N MET A 33 17.02 -6.90 -7.61
CA MET A 33 16.07 -7.62 -8.46
C MET A 33 15.35 -8.74 -7.71
N THR A 34 16.05 -9.50 -6.86
CA THR A 34 15.42 -10.55 -6.03
C THR A 34 14.40 -9.94 -5.09
N ALA A 35 14.76 -8.86 -4.41
CA ALA A 35 13.85 -8.11 -3.54
C ALA A 35 12.64 -7.52 -4.30
N TYR A 36 12.84 -7.06 -5.54
CA TYR A 36 11.71 -6.66 -6.40
C TYR A 36 10.74 -7.80 -6.68
N TYR A 37 11.25 -9.00 -6.96
CA TYR A 37 10.41 -10.16 -7.22
C TYR A 37 9.73 -10.71 -5.95
N GLN A 38 10.34 -10.57 -4.78
CA GLN A 38 9.68 -10.85 -3.49
C GLN A 38 8.51 -9.89 -3.24
N ALA A 39 8.65 -8.60 -3.58
CA ALA A 39 7.55 -7.64 -3.48
C ALA A 39 6.42 -7.94 -4.47
N ARG A 40 6.77 -8.34 -5.70
CA ARG A 40 5.84 -8.82 -6.73
C ARG A 40 5.08 -10.10 -6.31
N LEU A 41 5.74 -11.01 -5.60
CA LEU A 41 5.09 -12.21 -5.06
C LEU A 41 4.06 -11.84 -4.00
N ALA A 42 4.41 -10.95 -3.06
CA ALA A 42 3.48 -10.44 -2.06
C ALA A 42 2.27 -9.73 -2.69
N GLU A 43 2.49 -8.96 -3.77
CA GLU A 43 1.42 -8.35 -4.58
C GLU A 43 0.47 -9.41 -5.13
N ALA A 44 1.01 -10.49 -5.72
CA ALA A 44 0.22 -11.57 -6.31
C ALA A 44 -0.50 -12.46 -5.27
N GLN A 45 0.04 -12.57 -4.07
CA GLN A 45 -0.61 -13.22 -2.92
C GLN A 45 -1.76 -12.37 -2.33
N GLY A 46 -1.95 -11.13 -2.80
CA GLY A 46 -2.94 -10.20 -2.27
C GLY A 46 -2.47 -9.45 -1.02
N ASN A 47 -1.23 -9.64 -0.56
CA ASN A 47 -0.67 -8.88 0.56
C ASN A 47 -0.15 -7.51 0.08
N LEU A 48 -1.09 -6.64 -0.30
CA LEU A 48 -0.80 -5.35 -0.90
C LEU A 48 -0.03 -4.40 0.04
N ASP A 49 -0.26 -4.48 1.35
CA ASP A 49 0.47 -3.67 2.35
C ASP A 49 1.95 -4.07 2.44
N GLU A 50 2.24 -5.36 2.51
CA GLU A 50 3.61 -5.86 2.52
C GLU A 50 4.33 -5.53 1.21
N ALA A 51 3.65 -5.74 0.07
CA ALA A 51 4.18 -5.40 -1.24
C ALA A 51 4.53 -3.91 -1.35
N GLU A 52 3.63 -3.02 -0.89
CA GLU A 52 3.85 -1.58 -0.89
C GLU A 52 5.07 -1.19 -0.04
N GLN A 53 5.20 -1.74 1.16
CA GLN A 53 6.34 -1.47 2.04
C GLN A 53 7.66 -1.89 1.41
N LYS A 54 7.74 -3.10 0.84
CA LYS A 54 8.95 -3.60 0.16
C LYS A 54 9.30 -2.74 -1.05
N PHE A 55 8.32 -2.35 -1.88
CA PHE A 55 8.57 -1.45 -3.01
C PHE A 55 9.07 -0.07 -2.56
N ARG A 56 8.53 0.50 -1.49
CA ARG A 56 9.00 1.79 -0.95
C ARG A 56 10.44 1.69 -0.43
N GLN A 57 10.79 0.62 0.27
CA GLN A 57 12.16 0.37 0.72
C GLN A 57 13.13 0.25 -0.47
N LEU A 58 12.72 -0.46 -1.52
CA LEU A 58 13.51 -0.61 -2.74
C LEU A 58 13.75 0.70 -3.51
N LEU A 59 12.81 1.65 -3.46
CA LEU A 59 13.04 2.98 -4.05
C LEU A 59 14.13 3.76 -3.33
N THR A 60 14.32 3.51 -2.03
CA THR A 60 15.36 4.18 -1.23
C THR A 60 16.74 3.60 -1.51
N THR A 61 16.84 2.30 -1.79
CA THR A 61 18.11 1.58 -1.94
C THR A 61 18.53 1.35 -3.40
N SER A 62 17.61 1.39 -4.35
CA SER A 62 17.90 1.12 -5.76
C SER A 62 18.29 2.37 -6.54
N HIS A 63 19.45 2.32 -7.21
CA HIS A 63 19.94 3.40 -8.08
C HIS A 63 19.77 3.11 -9.59
N SER A 64 19.26 1.92 -9.95
CA SER A 64 19.08 1.56 -11.36
C SER A 64 17.78 2.17 -11.92
N PRO A 65 17.86 3.04 -12.96
CA PRO A 65 16.68 3.70 -13.50
C PRO A 65 15.60 2.74 -14.01
N GLN A 66 16.02 1.62 -14.61
CA GLN A 66 15.09 0.60 -15.12
C GLN A 66 14.33 -0.10 -14.00
N LEU A 67 15.01 -0.39 -12.88
CA LEU A 67 14.40 -1.01 -11.72
C LEU A 67 13.47 -0.03 -11.01
N VAL A 68 13.87 1.23 -10.84
CA VAL A 68 13.02 2.29 -10.28
C VAL A 68 11.73 2.45 -11.07
N ALA A 69 11.79 2.42 -12.41
CA ALA A 69 10.60 2.45 -13.26
C ALA A 69 9.67 1.26 -12.99
N LYS A 70 10.23 0.04 -12.87
CA LYS A 70 9.46 -1.17 -12.55
C LYS A 70 8.82 -1.12 -11.16
N ILE A 71 9.52 -0.60 -10.17
CA ILE A 71 9.02 -0.45 -8.80
C ILE A 71 7.85 0.56 -8.76
N ARG A 72 8.01 1.72 -9.41
CA ARG A 72 6.94 2.72 -9.51
C ARG A 72 5.70 2.18 -10.21
N ALA A 73 5.89 1.38 -11.27
CA ALA A 73 4.78 0.71 -11.94
C ALA A 73 4.05 -0.27 -10.99
N GLY A 74 4.79 -1.00 -10.14
CA GLY A 74 4.21 -1.86 -9.11
C GLY A 74 3.37 -1.10 -8.09
N LEU A 75 3.89 0.00 -7.56
CA LEU A 75 3.13 0.88 -6.66
C LEU A 75 1.86 1.44 -7.32
N GLY A 76 1.94 1.77 -8.61
CA GLY A 76 0.78 2.22 -9.39
C GLY A 76 -0.33 1.17 -9.48
N ARG A 77 0.01 -0.11 -9.65
CA ARG A 77 -0.97 -1.21 -9.65
C ARG A 77 -1.63 -1.38 -8.28
N ILE A 78 -0.85 -1.36 -7.20
CA ILE A 78 -1.39 -1.44 -5.83
C ILE A 78 -2.36 -0.29 -5.57
N GLN A 79 -2.01 0.93 -5.97
CA GLN A 79 -2.88 2.09 -5.81
C GLN A 79 -4.17 1.95 -6.63
N ALA A 80 -4.09 1.43 -7.86
CA ALA A 80 -5.27 1.17 -8.69
C ALA A 80 -6.21 0.14 -8.04
N HIS A 81 -5.67 -0.94 -7.46
CA HIS A 81 -6.45 -1.93 -6.72
C HIS A 81 -7.19 -1.28 -5.54
N ARG A 82 -6.49 -0.53 -4.69
CA ARG A 82 -7.12 0.18 -3.56
C ARG A 82 -8.21 1.15 -4.01
N GLN A 83 -7.95 1.91 -5.08
CA GLN A 83 -8.91 2.86 -5.61
C GLN A 83 -10.19 2.17 -6.12
N ALA A 84 -10.05 1.00 -6.75
CA ALA A 84 -11.17 0.19 -7.18
C ALA A 84 -11.97 -0.35 -5.98
N GLU A 85 -11.30 -0.85 -4.93
CA GLU A 85 -11.95 -1.28 -3.69
C GLU A 85 -12.72 -0.13 -3.00
N TYR A 86 -12.12 1.06 -2.95
CA TYR A 86 -12.79 2.25 -2.42
C TYR A 86 -14.03 2.63 -3.23
N GLN A 87 -13.95 2.59 -4.56
CA GLN A 87 -15.10 2.88 -5.44
C GLN A 87 -16.22 1.87 -5.24
N ALA A 88 -15.89 0.57 -5.19
CA ALA A 88 -16.85 -0.50 -4.93
C ALA A 88 -17.54 -0.32 -3.57
N ALA A 89 -16.80 0.02 -2.51
CA ALA A 89 -17.37 0.30 -1.19
C ALA A 89 -18.31 1.52 -1.18
N ILE A 90 -18.01 2.55 -1.98
CA ILE A 90 -18.89 3.72 -2.13
C ILE A 90 -20.17 3.34 -2.88
N GLU A 91 -20.09 2.51 -3.92
CA GLU A 91 -21.26 2.05 -4.68
C GLU A 91 -22.15 1.15 -3.82
N ASP A 92 -21.57 0.25 -3.04
CA ASP A 92 -22.29 -0.61 -2.09
C ASP A 92 -22.98 0.24 -1.01
N ALA A 93 -22.28 1.21 -0.43
CA ALA A 93 -22.84 2.15 0.56
C ALA A 93 -23.92 3.09 -0.03
N LYS A 94 -23.92 3.34 -1.35
CA LYS A 94 -24.98 4.08 -2.04
C LYS A 94 -26.21 3.21 -2.32
N ALA A 95 -26.04 1.89 -2.44
CA ALA A 95 -27.12 0.95 -2.65
C ALA A 95 -27.93 0.68 -1.36
N ASP A 96 -27.36 0.96 -0.18
CA ASP A 96 -28.03 0.85 1.12
C ASP A 96 -28.74 2.17 1.51
N PRO A 97 -30.09 2.22 1.58
CA PRO A 97 -30.87 3.45 1.76
C PRO A 97 -31.00 3.90 3.23
N GLU A 98 -29.98 3.72 4.08
CA GLU A 98 -29.94 4.24 5.46
C GLU A 98 -28.86 5.34 5.64
N PRO A 99 -29.04 6.56 5.05
CA PRO A 99 -28.07 7.64 5.15
C PRO A 99 -28.07 8.34 6.52
N SER A 100 -29.05 8.02 7.37
CA SER A 100 -29.48 8.86 8.49
C SER A 100 -28.52 8.82 9.67
N ARG A 101 -27.91 7.66 9.96
CA ARG A 101 -27.04 7.50 11.14
C ARG A 101 -25.61 7.99 10.90
N TRP A 102 -25.06 7.74 9.71
CA TRP A 102 -23.70 8.15 9.35
C TRP A 102 -23.58 9.65 9.09
N ALA A 103 -24.57 10.28 8.44
CA ALA A 103 -24.60 11.72 8.25
C ALA A 103 -24.61 12.48 9.59
N PHE A 104 -25.37 11.98 10.57
CA PHE A 104 -25.42 12.55 11.91
C PHE A 104 -24.07 12.44 12.66
N LEU A 105 -23.37 11.32 12.54
CA LEU A 105 -22.06 11.13 13.18
C LEU A 105 -20.97 11.99 12.55
N CYS A 106 -20.95 12.13 11.22
CA CYS A 106 -20.05 13.03 10.52
C CYS A 106 -20.31 14.49 10.86
N TRP A 107 -21.58 14.90 10.93
CA TRP A 107 -22.00 16.24 11.33
C TRP A 107 -21.62 16.57 12.79
N ASN A 108 -21.89 15.64 13.72
CA ASN A 108 -21.55 15.83 15.14
C ASN A 108 -20.02 15.92 15.35
N ARG A 109 -19.23 15.13 14.61
CA ARG A 109 -17.77 15.22 14.67
C ARG A 109 -17.22 16.53 14.10
N PHE A 110 -17.88 17.10 13.08
CA PHE A 110 -17.54 18.44 12.58
C PHE A 110 -17.85 19.54 13.62
N LEU A 111 -19.01 19.46 14.29
CA LEU A 111 -19.40 20.42 15.33
C LEU A 111 -18.49 20.38 16.57
N GLN A 112 -18.11 19.19 17.03
CA GLN A 112 -17.19 19.03 18.17
C GLN A 112 -15.76 19.56 17.88
N ARG A 113 -15.35 19.61 16.61
CA ARG A 113 -14.06 20.20 16.20
C ARG A 113 -14.04 21.72 16.31
N LYS A 114 -15.20 22.39 16.17
CA LYS A 114 -15.32 23.85 16.29
C LYS A 114 -15.55 24.34 17.72
N SER A 115 -15.93 23.47 18.66
CA SER A 115 -16.30 23.83 20.03
C SER A 115 -15.16 23.76 21.05
N LYS A 116 -13.91 23.51 20.64
CA LYS A 116 -12.76 23.61 21.57
C LYS A 116 -12.28 25.06 21.62
N PRO A 117 -12.61 25.87 22.66
CA PRO A 117 -11.91 27.13 22.85
C PRO A 117 -10.43 26.82 23.08
N ARG A 118 -9.55 27.55 22.37
CA ARG A 118 -8.14 27.64 22.77
C ARG A 118 -8.13 28.24 24.18
N GLN A 119 -7.90 27.40 25.18
CA GLN A 119 -7.54 27.89 26.51
C GLN A 119 -6.18 28.57 26.38
N TYR A 120 -6.19 29.88 26.19
CA TYR A 120 -5.00 30.68 26.43
C TYR A 120 -4.86 30.79 27.94
N SER A 121 -3.90 30.09 28.53
CA SER A 121 -3.49 30.32 29.91
C SER A 121 -2.87 31.72 30.01
N LEU A 122 -3.64 32.69 30.50
CA LEU A 122 -3.18 34.04 30.87
C LEU A 122 -2.29 33.98 32.12
N ALA A 123 -1.12 33.35 32.03
CA ALA A 123 -0.16 33.27 33.14
C ALA A 123 1.23 33.81 32.79
N LYS A 124 1.38 34.52 31.67
CA LYS A 124 2.62 35.24 31.32
C LYS A 124 2.26 36.51 30.55
N LEU A 125 1.78 37.55 31.24
CA LEU A 125 1.70 38.92 30.74
C LEU A 125 1.21 39.87 31.86
N TRP A 126 2.11 40.21 32.78
CA TRP A 126 2.33 41.56 33.33
C TRP A 126 3.66 41.51 34.13
N PRO A 127 4.35 42.63 34.38
CA PRO A 127 5.65 43.02 33.87
C PRO A 127 6.77 42.89 34.90
#